data_AF-A0A246QBH4-F1
#
_entry.id   AF-A0A246QBH4-F1
#
_cell.length_a   1.000
_cell.length_b   1.000
_cell.length_c   1.000
_cell.angle_alpha   90.00
_cell.angle_beta   90.00
_cell.angle_gamma   90.00
#
_symmetry.space_group_name_H-M   'P 1'
#
loop_
_entity.id
_entity.type
_entity.pdbx_description
1 polymer ?
#
loop_
_entity_poly.entity_id
_entity_poly.type
_entity_poly.pdbx_seq_one_letter_code
_entity_poly.pdbx_strand_id
1 'polypeptide(L)'
;MDVCHDDLAEIFAAEIDLGWDPTDFDERLHTFSDCIVISVRPQAEEIGLLIFMVFRICRQLLEDGFLSRGGVAKGLLYHRVNPRRHPAGEARGTRGHSPPVTMVFGPAFVEAYNFESVHADGSRVILQTKVWREIDHYCTSHPDRKLAQFFRAHIRRADDGPAYVDLFADFVCSGSFYSAKRNLDDEIRTIKKHVCDALDVTADKPRYFRKSALLARMFNRAVTESRRDEHLIPGSILPSSHPAP
;
A
#
# COMPACT_ATOMS: atom_id res chain seq x y z
N MET A 1 -17.79 -2.73 -3.61
CA MET A 1 -16.64 -2.23 -2.85
C MET A 1 -16.35 -0.84 -3.36
N ASP A 2 -16.52 0.17 -2.53
CA ASP A 2 -16.02 1.51 -2.84
C ASP A 2 -14.61 1.59 -2.25
N VAL A 3 -13.61 1.53 -3.12
CA VAL A 3 -12.19 1.50 -2.75
C VAL A 3 -11.68 2.93 -2.53
N CYS A 4 -12.47 3.93 -2.95
CA CYS A 4 -12.16 5.35 -2.87
C CYS A 4 -12.86 5.96 -1.68
N HIS A 5 -12.17 6.05 -0.56
CA HIS A 5 -12.57 7.00 0.46
C HIS A 5 -12.05 8.37 0.06
N ASP A 6 -12.96 9.31 -0.23
CA ASP A 6 -12.61 10.70 -0.54
C ASP A 6 -11.79 11.35 0.60
N ASP A 7 -11.80 10.78 1.80
CA ASP A 7 -11.18 11.37 2.98
C ASP A 7 -9.73 10.90 3.24
N LEU A 8 -9.09 10.12 2.35
CA LEU A 8 -7.76 9.56 2.61
C LEU A 8 -6.66 10.62 2.78
N ALA A 9 -6.69 11.70 1.99
CA ALA A 9 -5.75 12.80 2.11
C ALA A 9 -5.94 13.56 3.44
N GLU A 10 -7.20 13.74 3.86
CA GLU A 10 -7.54 14.36 5.14
C GLU A 10 -7.06 13.52 6.33
N ILE A 11 -7.37 12.22 6.32
CA ILE A 11 -6.90 11.29 7.35
C ILE A 11 -5.37 11.30 7.39
N PHE A 12 -4.71 11.22 6.24
CA PHE A 12 -3.26 11.21 6.18
C PHE A 12 -2.68 12.48 6.79
N ALA A 13 -3.14 13.67 6.36
CA ALA A 13 -2.68 14.97 6.83
C ALA A 13 -2.81 15.12 8.35
N ALA A 14 -3.91 14.62 8.92
CA ALA A 14 -4.15 14.63 10.35
C ALA A 14 -3.17 13.72 11.11
N GLU A 15 -2.90 12.51 10.62
CA GLU A 15 -2.02 11.54 11.32
C GLU A 15 -0.55 12.01 11.37
N ILE A 16 -0.06 12.57 10.26
CA ILE A 16 1.33 13.03 10.13
C ILE A 16 1.59 14.45 10.64
N ASP A 17 0.55 15.20 11.04
CA ASP A 17 0.67 16.59 11.52
C ASP A 17 1.45 17.50 10.54
N LEU A 18 1.14 17.40 9.25
CA LEU A 18 1.82 18.19 8.21
C LEU A 18 1.39 19.66 8.21
N GLY A 19 0.24 19.99 8.82
CA GLY A 19 -0.38 21.31 8.73
C GLY A 19 -0.88 21.67 7.32
N TRP A 20 -0.93 20.69 6.42
CA TRP A 20 -1.47 20.82 5.07
C TRP A 20 -2.98 20.63 5.10
N ASP A 21 -3.68 21.39 4.26
CA ASP A 21 -5.07 21.15 3.95
C ASP A 21 -5.16 20.00 2.92
N PRO A 22 -6.24 19.20 2.89
CA PRO A 22 -6.41 18.16 1.87
C PRO A 22 -6.26 18.69 0.43
N THR A 23 -6.59 19.96 0.18
CA THR A 23 -6.43 20.65 -1.12
C THR A 23 -4.98 20.88 -1.53
N ASP A 24 -4.02 20.77 -0.60
CA ASP A 24 -2.60 20.96 -0.89
C ASP A 24 -2.00 19.75 -1.62
N PHE A 25 -2.67 18.58 -1.58
CA PHE A 25 -2.25 17.38 -2.29
C PHE A 25 -2.77 17.36 -3.75
N ASP A 26 -1.95 16.90 -4.68
CA ASP A 26 -2.31 16.64 -6.10
C ASP A 26 -2.27 15.13 -6.36
N GLU A 27 -2.87 14.35 -5.46
CA GLU A 27 -3.10 12.93 -5.69
C GLU A 27 -4.16 12.74 -6.76
N ARG A 28 -3.92 11.74 -7.61
CA ARG A 28 -4.85 11.36 -8.66
C ARG A 28 -5.00 9.88 -8.67
N LEU A 29 -6.25 9.48 -8.78
CA LEU A 29 -6.65 8.09 -8.82
C LEU A 29 -7.37 7.81 -10.14
N HIS A 30 -7.00 6.71 -10.77
CA HIS A 30 -7.67 6.22 -11.96
C HIS A 30 -7.77 4.70 -11.90
N THR A 31 -8.94 4.16 -12.19
CA THR A 31 -9.18 2.73 -12.28
C THR A 31 -9.47 2.37 -13.73
N PHE A 32 -8.84 1.31 -14.23
CA PHE A 32 -9.16 0.72 -15.52
C PHE A 32 -8.93 -0.79 -15.45
N SER A 33 -9.87 -1.58 -15.98
CA SER A 33 -9.84 -3.04 -15.85
C SER A 33 -9.75 -3.45 -14.36
N ASP A 34 -8.78 -4.29 -14.03
CA ASP A 34 -8.37 -4.84 -12.73
C ASP A 34 -7.21 -4.04 -12.08
N CYS A 35 -6.88 -2.87 -12.65
CA CYS A 35 -5.75 -2.06 -12.19
C CYS A 35 -6.22 -0.76 -11.53
N ILE A 36 -5.57 -0.43 -10.41
CA ILE A 36 -5.67 0.87 -9.74
C ILE A 36 -4.37 1.63 -9.99
N VAL A 37 -4.48 2.85 -10.52
CA VAL A 37 -3.35 3.76 -10.72
C VAL A 37 -3.50 4.93 -9.77
N ILE A 38 -2.48 5.12 -8.94
CA ILE A 38 -2.35 6.27 -8.05
C ILE A 38 -1.11 7.03 -8.51
N SER A 39 -1.23 8.34 -8.66
CA SER A 39 -0.10 9.22 -8.94
C SER A 39 -0.14 10.44 -8.04
N VAL A 40 1.04 10.91 -7.69
CA VAL A 40 1.26 12.07 -6.82
C VAL A 40 2.45 12.88 -7.36
N ARG A 41 2.63 14.10 -6.89
CA ARG A 41 3.84 14.88 -7.14
C ARG A 41 5.03 14.22 -6.45
N PRO A 42 6.25 14.31 -7.01
CA PRO A 42 7.43 13.66 -6.46
C PRO A 42 8.04 14.45 -5.29
N GLN A 43 7.22 14.76 -4.29
CA GLN A 43 7.59 15.41 -3.04
C GLN A 43 7.40 14.41 -1.89
N ALA A 44 8.15 14.56 -0.80
CA ALA A 44 8.15 13.55 0.25
C ALA A 44 6.77 13.41 0.91
N GLU A 45 6.08 14.51 1.15
CA GLU A 45 4.75 14.57 1.73
C GLU A 45 3.72 13.83 0.86
N GLU A 46 3.77 14.08 -0.45
CA GLU A 46 2.93 13.44 -1.46
C GLU A 46 3.26 11.95 -1.66
N ILE A 47 4.55 11.58 -1.64
CA ILE A 47 4.98 10.18 -1.63
C ILE A 47 4.46 9.50 -0.36
N GLY A 48 4.47 10.19 0.78
CA GLY A 48 3.85 9.73 2.02
C GLY A 48 2.38 9.38 1.82
N LEU A 49 1.61 10.28 1.20
CA LEU A 49 0.21 10.06 0.89
C LEU A 49 0.04 8.85 -0.05
N LEU A 50 0.85 8.73 -1.10
CA LEU A 50 0.83 7.57 -2.00
C LEU A 50 1.02 6.25 -1.24
N ILE A 51 2.00 6.18 -0.34
CA ILE A 51 2.27 4.99 0.47
C ILE A 51 1.09 4.69 1.39
N PHE A 52 0.50 5.72 1.99
CA PHE A 52 -0.69 5.58 2.82
C PHE A 52 -1.89 5.07 2.02
N MET A 53 -2.18 5.64 0.85
CA MET A 53 -3.26 5.20 -0.04
C MET A 53 -3.05 3.74 -0.46
N VAL A 54 -1.84 3.37 -0.89
CA VAL A 54 -1.51 1.98 -1.25
C VAL A 54 -1.74 1.04 -0.07
N PHE A 55 -1.24 1.39 1.11
CA PHE A 55 -1.44 0.62 2.34
C PHE A 55 -2.94 0.40 2.60
N ARG A 56 -3.74 1.48 2.63
CA ARG A 56 -5.18 1.43 2.93
C ARG A 56 -5.97 0.63 1.90
N ILE A 57 -5.75 0.89 0.61
CA ILE A 57 -6.45 0.22 -0.49
C ILE A 57 -6.11 -1.26 -0.54
N CYS A 58 -4.82 -1.62 -0.51
CA CYS A 58 -4.42 -3.02 -0.53
C CYS A 58 -4.89 -3.77 0.71
N ARG A 59 -4.98 -3.09 1.86
CA ARG A 59 -5.49 -3.67 3.10
C ARG A 59 -6.98 -3.96 3.03
N GLN A 60 -7.78 -3.01 2.56
CA GLN A 60 -9.21 -3.18 2.34
C GLN A 60 -9.49 -4.31 1.35
N LEU A 61 -8.72 -4.38 0.25
CA LEU A 61 -8.80 -5.49 -0.71
C LEU A 61 -8.48 -6.84 -0.05
N LEU A 62 -7.47 -6.90 0.81
CA LEU A 62 -7.09 -8.12 1.51
C LEU A 62 -8.15 -8.58 2.52
N GLU A 63 -8.81 -7.65 3.21
CA GLU A 63 -9.96 -7.94 4.08
C GLU A 63 -11.15 -8.53 3.31
N ASP A 64 -11.31 -8.15 2.03
CA ASP A 64 -12.31 -8.74 1.13
C ASP A 64 -11.81 -10.00 0.40
N GLY A 65 -10.59 -10.48 0.73
CA GLY A 65 -10.00 -11.70 0.16
C GLY A 65 -9.23 -11.52 -1.15
N PHE A 66 -8.99 -10.28 -1.59
CA PHE A 66 -8.22 -9.97 -2.79
C PHE A 66 -6.75 -9.68 -2.47
N LEU A 67 -5.86 -10.46 -3.07
CA LEU A 67 -4.42 -10.24 -2.94
C LEU A 67 -3.95 -9.20 -3.96
N SER A 68 -3.27 -8.16 -3.48
CA SER A 68 -2.76 -7.07 -4.32
C SER A 68 -1.27 -7.21 -4.60
N ARG A 69 -0.85 -6.82 -5.80
CA ARG A 69 0.56 -6.58 -6.15
C ARG A 69 0.68 -5.31 -6.99
N GLY A 70 1.83 -4.67 -6.92
CA GLY A 70 2.04 -3.39 -7.58
C GLY A 70 3.49 -2.97 -7.66
N GLY A 71 3.73 -1.93 -8.44
CA GLY A 71 5.04 -1.30 -8.59
C GLY A 71 4.89 0.21 -8.51
N VAL A 72 5.81 0.85 -7.81
CA VAL A 72 5.87 2.31 -7.68
C VAL A 72 7.09 2.82 -8.41
N ALA A 73 6.86 3.71 -9.38
CA ALA A 73 7.89 4.34 -10.19
C ALA A 73 7.75 5.86 -10.15
N LYS A 74 8.87 6.55 -10.35
CA LYS A 74 8.92 8.02 -10.49
C LYS A 74 9.32 8.41 -11.90
N GLY A 75 8.50 9.18 -12.58
CA GLY A 75 8.85 9.68 -13.91
C GLY A 75 7.75 10.56 -14.50
N LEU A 76 7.82 10.79 -15.80
CA LEU A 76 6.81 11.57 -16.49
C LEU A 76 5.50 10.78 -16.62
N LEU A 77 4.40 11.48 -16.32
CA LEU A 77 3.06 10.96 -16.41
C LEU A 77 2.13 12.06 -16.94
N TYR A 78 1.27 11.71 -17.88
CA TYR A 78 0.25 12.58 -18.43
C TYR A 78 -1.12 12.17 -17.91
N HIS A 79 -1.90 13.17 -17.51
CA HIS A 79 -3.28 13.01 -17.08
C HIS A 79 -4.21 13.75 -18.01
N ARG A 80 -5.22 13.03 -18.54
CA ARG A 80 -6.35 13.66 -19.22
C ARG A 80 -7.53 13.76 -18.26
N VAL A 81 -7.90 14.99 -17.97
CA VAL A 81 -9.13 15.31 -17.23
C VAL A 81 -10.27 15.47 -18.24
N ASN A 82 -11.47 14.97 -17.90
CA ASN A 82 -12.67 15.24 -18.70
C ASN A 82 -13.52 16.31 -18.02
N PRO A 83 -13.52 17.56 -18.52
CA PRO A 83 -14.26 18.65 -17.90
C PRO A 83 -15.79 18.46 -17.96
N ARG A 84 -16.31 17.50 -18.77
CA ARG A 84 -17.75 17.21 -18.88
C ARG A 84 -18.26 16.18 -17.88
N ARG A 85 -17.38 15.61 -17.05
CA ARG A 85 -17.75 14.72 -15.93
C ARG A 85 -17.76 15.46 -14.59
N HIS A 86 -17.99 16.77 -14.58
CA HIS A 86 -18.62 17.36 -13.40
C HIS A 86 -20.08 16.89 -13.40
N PRO A 87 -20.54 16.15 -12.38
CA PRO A 87 -21.95 15.83 -12.28
C PRO A 87 -22.69 17.16 -12.11
N ALA A 88 -23.48 17.54 -13.12
CA ALA A 88 -24.52 18.52 -12.97
C ALA A 88 -25.56 17.94 -11.99
N GLY A 89 -25.29 18.00 -10.68
CA GLY A 89 -26.15 17.39 -9.67
C GLY A 89 -25.58 17.24 -8.27
N GLU A 90 -24.25 17.20 -8.06
CA GLU A 90 -23.70 17.06 -6.69
C GLU A 90 -23.49 18.41 -6.02
N ALA A 91 -24.61 19.02 -5.65
CA ALA A 91 -24.65 20.00 -4.58
C ALA A 91 -24.53 19.28 -3.22
N ARG A 92 -23.30 18.96 -2.79
CA ARG A 92 -22.90 18.81 -1.37
C ARG A 92 -21.38 18.56 -1.25
N GLY A 93 -20.62 19.63 -1.08
CA GLY A 93 -19.58 19.68 -0.04
C GLY A 93 -18.22 18.98 -0.22
N THR A 94 -17.85 18.40 -1.36
CA THR A 94 -16.48 17.88 -1.55
C THR A 94 -15.49 19.01 -1.78
N ARG A 95 -14.90 19.50 -0.68
CA ARG A 95 -13.77 20.43 -0.70
C ARG A 95 -12.52 19.65 -1.13
N GLY A 96 -11.99 19.98 -2.31
CA GLY A 96 -10.53 19.99 -2.50
C GLY A 96 -9.87 18.94 -3.37
N HIS A 97 -10.60 18.02 -3.97
CA HIS A 97 -9.97 16.95 -4.74
C HIS A 97 -9.58 17.37 -6.16
N SER A 98 -8.44 16.83 -6.61
CA SER A 98 -8.01 16.89 -8.00
C SER A 98 -9.12 16.38 -8.93
N PRO A 99 -9.34 17.02 -10.09
CA PRO A 99 -10.46 16.68 -10.96
C PRO A 99 -10.32 15.24 -11.49
N PRO A 100 -11.45 14.52 -11.69
CA PRO A 100 -11.42 13.11 -12.02
C PRO A 100 -10.65 12.84 -13.30
N VAL A 101 -9.62 11.99 -13.19
CA VAL A 101 -8.78 11.60 -14.32
C VAL A 101 -9.52 10.57 -15.16
N THR A 102 -9.65 10.86 -16.45
CA THR A 102 -10.27 9.94 -17.43
C THR A 102 -9.26 9.09 -18.19
N MET A 103 -7.99 9.48 -18.18
CA MET A 103 -6.92 8.72 -18.80
C MET A 103 -5.59 9.07 -18.15
N VAL A 104 -4.75 8.05 -17.96
CA VAL A 104 -3.39 8.17 -17.44
C VAL A 104 -2.45 7.40 -18.37
N PHE A 105 -1.35 8.02 -18.80
CA PHE A 105 -0.32 7.35 -19.59
C PHE A 105 1.03 8.07 -19.48
N GLY A 106 2.12 7.37 -19.70
CA GLY A 106 3.47 7.94 -19.70
C GLY A 106 4.53 6.93 -19.29
N PRO A 107 5.83 7.29 -19.41
CA PRO A 107 6.94 6.41 -19.04
C PRO A 107 6.84 5.88 -17.62
N ALA A 108 6.44 6.69 -16.64
CA ALA A 108 6.33 6.24 -15.25
C ALA A 108 5.30 5.11 -15.07
N PHE A 109 4.16 5.19 -15.76
CA PHE A 109 3.14 4.15 -15.70
C PHE A 109 3.64 2.83 -16.30
N VAL A 110 4.29 2.89 -17.47
CA VAL A 110 4.87 1.71 -18.13
C VAL A 110 5.98 1.10 -17.27
N GLU A 111 6.84 1.94 -16.68
CA GLU A 111 7.89 1.50 -15.77
C GLU A 111 7.35 0.84 -14.51
N ALA A 112 6.32 1.41 -13.88
CA ALA A 112 5.66 0.84 -12.71
C ALA A 112 5.08 -0.55 -13.02
N TYR A 113 4.35 -0.65 -14.14
CA TYR A 113 3.76 -1.90 -14.62
C TYR A 113 4.82 -2.97 -14.89
N ASN A 114 5.86 -2.63 -15.66
CA ASN A 114 6.96 -3.57 -15.95
C ASN A 114 7.73 -3.96 -14.69
N PHE A 115 7.95 -3.02 -13.77
CA PHE A 115 8.66 -3.28 -12.54
C PHE A 115 7.91 -4.27 -11.65
N GLU A 116 6.60 -4.08 -11.48
CA GLU A 116 5.69 -5.04 -10.84
C GLU A 116 5.79 -6.41 -11.51
N SER A 117 5.54 -6.47 -12.82
CA SER A 117 5.37 -7.74 -13.54
C SER A 117 6.64 -8.59 -13.53
N VAL A 118 7.82 -7.96 -13.46
CA VAL A 118 9.11 -8.65 -13.47
C VAL A 118 9.63 -8.96 -12.05
N HIS A 119 9.41 -8.08 -11.06
CA HIS A 119 10.11 -8.15 -9.77
C HIS A 119 9.19 -8.35 -8.55
N ALA A 120 7.88 -8.16 -8.67
CA ALA A 120 6.95 -8.43 -7.58
C ALA A 120 6.60 -9.93 -7.52
N ASP A 121 7.50 -10.75 -6.96
CA ASP A 121 7.29 -12.20 -6.77
C ASP A 121 6.33 -12.49 -5.60
N GLY A 122 5.09 -12.00 -5.70
CA GLY A 122 4.03 -12.21 -4.72
C GLY A 122 3.15 -11.01 -4.48
N SER A 123 2.31 -11.11 -3.45
CA SER A 123 1.30 -10.11 -3.09
C SER A 123 1.92 -8.96 -2.29
N ARG A 124 2.66 -8.10 -2.98
CA ARG A 124 3.31 -6.91 -2.39
C ARG A 124 3.39 -5.77 -3.40
N VAL A 125 3.47 -4.54 -2.90
CA VAL A 125 3.72 -3.35 -3.72
C VAL A 125 5.15 -2.89 -3.52
N ILE A 126 5.97 -2.99 -4.58
CA ILE A 126 7.41 -2.71 -4.52
C ILE A 126 7.77 -1.31 -5.04
N LEU A 127 8.85 -0.75 -4.53
CA LEU A 127 9.33 0.59 -4.81
C LEU A 127 10.59 0.53 -5.67
N GLN A 128 10.62 1.27 -6.78
CA GLN A 128 11.86 1.47 -7.53
C GLN A 128 12.91 2.19 -6.68
N THR A 129 14.19 1.91 -6.95
CA THR A 129 15.31 2.48 -6.18
C THR A 129 15.30 4.01 -6.13
N LYS A 130 14.86 4.70 -7.21
CA LYS A 130 14.75 6.17 -7.22
C LYS A 130 13.72 6.69 -6.20
N VAL A 131 12.58 6.02 -6.06
CA VAL A 131 11.55 6.35 -5.07
C VAL A 131 12.07 6.06 -3.66
N TRP A 132 12.67 4.88 -3.47
CA TRP A 132 13.27 4.51 -2.19
C TRP A 132 14.35 5.51 -1.73
N ARG A 133 15.22 5.96 -2.63
CA ARG A 133 16.27 6.94 -2.30
C ARG A 133 15.73 8.29 -1.84
N GLU A 134 14.60 8.73 -2.38
CA GLU A 134 13.95 9.98 -1.94
C GLU A 134 13.39 9.85 -0.53
N ILE A 135 12.78 8.71 -0.23
CA ILE A 135 12.27 8.37 1.10
C ILE A 135 13.41 8.25 2.10
N ASP A 136 14.48 7.54 1.74
CA ASP A 136 15.67 7.35 2.58
C ASP A 136 16.35 8.69 2.87
N HIS A 137 16.57 9.51 1.83
CA HIS A 137 17.11 10.86 1.97
C HIS A 137 16.25 11.72 2.90
N TYR A 138 14.92 11.72 2.72
CA TYR A 138 14.02 12.46 3.60
C TYR A 138 14.13 11.99 5.05
N CYS A 139 14.14 10.67 5.29
CA CYS A 139 14.28 10.08 6.61
C CYS A 139 15.60 10.47 7.29
N THR A 140 16.70 10.55 6.54
CA THR A 140 18.01 10.96 7.06
C THR A 140 18.06 12.46 7.36
N SER A 141 17.48 13.29 6.49
CA SER A 141 17.48 14.75 6.66
C SER A 141 16.49 15.25 7.70
N HIS A 142 15.42 14.50 7.97
CA HIS A 142 14.33 14.91 8.86
C HIS A 142 13.93 13.80 9.85
N PRO A 143 14.88 13.23 10.63
CA PRO A 143 14.66 12.01 11.39
C PRO A 143 13.55 12.12 12.44
N ASP A 144 13.33 13.31 12.99
CA ASP A 144 12.38 13.58 14.06
C ASP A 144 10.96 13.91 13.57
N ARG A 145 10.78 14.09 12.25
CA ARG A 145 9.45 14.37 11.68
C ARG A 145 8.58 13.12 11.71
N LYS A 146 7.28 13.30 12.01
CA LYS A 146 6.29 12.21 11.95
C LYS A 146 6.27 11.51 10.59
N LEU A 147 6.46 12.25 9.49
CA LEU A 147 6.54 11.66 8.16
C LEU A 147 7.74 10.69 8.00
N ALA A 148 8.89 10.99 8.62
CA ALA A 148 10.02 10.06 8.61
C ALA A 148 9.74 8.80 9.47
N GLN A 149 9.02 8.96 10.59
CA GLN A 149 8.56 7.82 11.40
C GLN A 149 7.54 6.97 10.63
N PHE A 150 6.60 7.61 9.92
CA PHE A 150 5.64 6.95 9.03
C PHE A 150 6.35 6.08 7.98
N PHE A 151 7.33 6.64 7.28
CA PHE A 151 8.09 5.89 6.28
C PHE A 151 8.82 4.70 6.87
N ARG A 152 9.49 4.87 8.02
CA ARG A 152 10.19 3.76 8.70
C ARG A 152 9.23 2.65 9.16
N ALA A 153 7.99 3.00 9.51
CA ALA A 153 6.97 2.02 9.88
C ALA A 153 6.38 1.29 8.67
N HIS A 154 6.09 2.02 7.59
CA HIS A 154 5.31 1.50 6.45
C HIS A 154 6.15 0.99 5.28
N ILE A 155 7.48 1.18 5.31
CA ILE A 155 8.35 0.74 4.24
C ILE A 155 9.42 -0.17 4.81
N ARG A 156 9.49 -1.37 4.25
CA ARG A 156 10.53 -2.35 4.57
C ARG A 156 11.32 -2.70 3.33
N ARG A 157 12.54 -3.19 3.55
CA ARG A 157 13.34 -3.80 2.50
C ARG A 157 13.10 -5.31 2.50
N ALA A 158 12.83 -5.88 1.34
CA ALA A 158 12.69 -7.32 1.19
C ALA A 158 14.06 -8.00 1.07
N ASP A 159 14.12 -9.27 1.46
CA ASP A 159 15.35 -10.07 1.41
C ASP A 159 15.87 -10.28 -0.02
N ASP A 160 14.99 -10.16 -1.01
CA ASP A 160 15.33 -10.24 -2.43
C ASP A 160 15.68 -8.87 -3.05
N GLY A 161 15.71 -7.79 -2.26
CA GLY A 161 16.35 -6.53 -2.62
C GLY A 161 15.45 -5.29 -2.61
N PRO A 162 14.30 -5.26 -3.31
CA PRO A 162 13.44 -4.08 -3.41
C PRO A 162 12.86 -3.64 -2.06
N ALA A 163 12.65 -2.34 -1.90
CA ALA A 163 11.79 -1.83 -0.84
C ALA A 163 10.31 -2.07 -1.21
N TYR A 164 9.44 -2.23 -0.22
CA TYR A 164 8.02 -2.49 -0.40
C TYR A 164 7.17 -1.82 0.69
N VAL A 165 5.89 -1.60 0.37
CA VAL A 165 4.89 -1.12 1.33
C VAL A 165 4.48 -2.26 2.26
N ASP A 166 4.76 -2.13 3.55
CA ASP A 166 4.37 -3.08 4.58
C ASP A 166 2.87 -2.96 4.88
N LEU A 167 2.11 -3.92 4.35
CA LEU A 167 0.66 -3.99 4.53
C LEU A 167 0.24 -4.25 5.98
N PHE A 168 1.16 -4.63 6.86
CA PHE A 168 0.89 -4.96 8.27
C PHE A 168 1.59 -4.02 9.25
N ALA A 169 2.08 -2.87 8.78
CA ALA A 169 2.82 -1.91 9.58
C ALA A 169 2.07 -1.46 10.84
N ASP A 170 0.75 -1.32 10.74
CA ASP A 170 -0.12 -0.87 11.82
C ASP A 170 -0.32 -1.91 12.92
N PHE A 171 -0.01 -3.20 12.71
CA PHE A 171 -0.03 -4.21 13.78
C PHE A 171 0.95 -3.91 14.89
N VAL A 172 2.15 -3.43 14.52
CA VAL A 172 3.23 -3.14 15.46
C VAL A 172 3.11 -1.70 15.96
N CYS A 173 2.70 -0.79 15.09
CA CYS A 173 2.62 0.65 15.38
C CYS A 173 1.24 1.09 15.92
N SER A 174 0.37 0.16 16.30
CA SER A 174 -0.94 0.43 16.89
C SER A 174 -0.81 1.32 18.13
N GLY A 175 -1.04 2.62 17.97
CA GLY A 175 -0.97 3.62 19.03
C GLY A 175 0.27 4.52 19.04
N SER A 176 1.26 4.34 18.14
CA SER A 176 2.38 5.28 17.99
C SER A 176 2.19 6.25 16.82
N PHE A 177 1.56 5.80 15.74
CA PHE A 177 1.34 6.59 14.54
C PHE A 177 -0.14 6.94 14.33
N TYR A 178 -1.05 5.96 14.45
CA TYR A 178 -2.48 6.14 14.20
C TYR A 178 -3.22 6.62 15.46
N SER A 179 -3.99 7.70 15.31
CA SER A 179 -4.79 8.32 16.36
C SER A 179 -6.04 7.51 16.75
N ALA A 180 -6.62 6.78 15.80
CA ALA A 180 -7.81 5.98 16.02
C ALA A 180 -7.48 4.60 16.61
N LYS A 181 -8.05 4.28 17.78
CA LYS A 181 -8.04 2.90 18.32
C LYS A 181 -8.93 2.02 17.43
N ARG A 182 -8.31 1.26 16.53
CA ARG A 182 -8.97 0.20 15.78
C ARG A 182 -8.97 -1.10 16.57
N ASN A 183 -10.08 -1.82 16.55
CA ASN A 183 -10.10 -3.21 16.98
C ASN A 183 -9.45 -4.05 15.88
N LEU A 184 -8.14 -4.26 16.00
CA LEU A 184 -7.36 -4.98 15.00
C LEU A 184 -7.55 -6.49 15.06
N ASP A 185 -8.05 -7.06 16.16
CA ASP A 185 -8.12 -8.52 16.29
C ASP A 185 -9.10 -9.13 15.30
N ASP A 186 -10.24 -8.48 15.05
CA ASP A 186 -11.21 -8.93 14.04
C ASP A 186 -10.65 -8.81 12.62
N GLU A 187 -9.90 -7.75 12.35
CA GLU A 187 -9.21 -7.52 11.08
C GLU A 187 -8.12 -8.59 10.86
N ILE A 188 -7.28 -8.83 11.87
CA ILE A 188 -6.24 -9.87 11.89
C ILE A 188 -6.85 -11.25 11.64
N ARG A 189 -7.96 -11.59 12.31
CA ARG A 189 -8.67 -12.87 12.10
C ARG A 189 -9.19 -13.01 10.67
N THR A 190 -9.77 -11.95 10.13
CA THR A 190 -10.33 -11.92 8.78
C THR A 190 -9.22 -12.12 7.75
N ILE A 191 -8.14 -11.36 7.87
CA ILE A 191 -6.98 -11.48 6.98
C ILE A 191 -6.32 -12.85 7.12
N LYS A 192 -6.12 -13.36 8.35
CA LYS A 192 -5.58 -14.70 8.59
C LYS A 192 -6.38 -15.74 7.81
N LYS A 193 -7.71 -15.69 7.91
CA LYS A 193 -8.60 -16.59 7.20
C LYS A 193 -8.36 -16.53 5.70
N HIS A 194 -8.37 -15.34 5.09
CA HIS A 194 -8.14 -15.18 3.66
C HIS A 194 -6.77 -15.65 3.19
N VAL A 195 -5.72 -15.43 3.98
CA VAL A 195 -4.37 -15.93 3.68
C VAL A 195 -4.32 -17.45 3.76
N CYS A 196 -4.94 -18.07 4.77
CA CYS A 196 -5.05 -19.53 4.87
C CYS A 196 -5.83 -20.11 3.68
N ASP A 197 -6.99 -19.55 3.37
CA ASP A 197 -7.82 -19.97 2.22
C ASP A 197 -7.00 -19.89 0.91
N ALA A 198 -6.22 -18.83 0.73
CA ALA A 198 -5.36 -18.67 -0.44
C ALA A 198 -4.20 -19.69 -0.49
N LEU A 199 -3.64 -20.09 0.65
CA LEU A 199 -2.63 -21.15 0.73
C LEU A 199 -3.24 -22.51 0.36
N ASP A 200 -4.41 -22.84 0.88
CA ASP A 200 -5.10 -24.10 0.62
C ASP A 200 -5.50 -24.24 -0.86
N VAL A 201 -6.10 -23.19 -1.44
CA VAL A 201 -6.51 -23.15 -2.86
C VAL A 201 -5.32 -23.28 -3.83
N THR A 202 -4.12 -22.91 -3.38
CA THR A 202 -2.91 -22.92 -4.23
C THR A 202 -1.94 -24.05 -3.87
N ALA A 203 -2.26 -24.92 -2.93
CA ALA A 203 -1.36 -25.95 -2.40
C ALA A 203 -0.80 -26.90 -3.48
N ASP A 204 -1.58 -27.20 -4.52
CA ASP A 204 -1.21 -28.04 -5.67
C ASP A 204 -0.49 -27.27 -6.79
N LYS A 205 -0.27 -25.97 -6.61
CA LYS A 205 0.26 -25.04 -7.62
C LYS A 205 1.50 -24.30 -7.08
N PRO A 206 2.71 -24.91 -7.11
CA PRO A 206 3.89 -24.39 -6.40
C PRO A 206 4.22 -22.92 -6.65
N ARG A 207 4.06 -22.45 -7.90
CA ARG A 207 4.30 -21.04 -8.25
C ARG A 207 3.31 -20.08 -7.59
N TYR A 208 2.04 -20.45 -7.51
CA TYR A 208 1.00 -19.62 -6.88
C TYR A 208 1.08 -19.72 -5.36
N PHE A 209 1.34 -20.93 -4.84
CA PHE A 209 1.59 -21.17 -3.42
C PHE A 209 2.72 -20.31 -2.88
N ARG A 210 3.85 -20.20 -3.61
CA ARG A 210 4.99 -19.37 -3.21
C ARG A 210 4.59 -17.90 -2.98
N LYS A 211 3.68 -17.37 -3.80
CA LYS A 211 3.18 -16.00 -3.69
C LYS A 211 2.33 -15.80 -2.43
N SER A 212 1.39 -16.71 -2.18
CA SER A 212 0.57 -16.69 -0.95
C SER A 212 1.43 -16.89 0.30
N ALA A 213 2.42 -17.78 0.24
CA ALA A 213 3.34 -18.04 1.34
C ALA A 213 4.24 -16.83 1.67
N LEU A 214 4.58 -15.99 0.68
CA LEU A 214 5.29 -14.74 0.95
C LEU A 214 4.45 -13.81 1.81
N LEU A 215 3.19 -13.59 1.44
CA LEU A 215 2.27 -12.77 2.21
C LEU A 215 2.04 -13.34 3.61
N ALA A 216 1.88 -14.66 3.74
CA ALA A 216 1.72 -15.33 5.01
C ALA A 216 2.94 -15.16 5.94
N ARG A 217 4.15 -15.18 5.40
CA ARG A 217 5.38 -14.88 6.17
C ARG A 217 5.41 -13.42 6.63
N MET A 218 5.02 -12.48 5.77
CA MET A 218 4.92 -11.06 6.13
C MET A 218 3.89 -10.86 7.26
N PHE A 219 2.72 -11.50 7.14
CA PHE A 219 1.67 -11.49 8.16
C PHE A 219 2.18 -12.06 9.50
N ASN A 220 2.75 -13.27 9.49
CA ASN A 220 3.26 -13.90 10.71
C ASN A 220 4.34 -13.06 11.39
N ARG A 221 5.25 -12.45 10.61
CA ARG A 221 6.27 -11.55 11.13
C ARG A 221 5.63 -10.37 11.88
N ALA A 222 4.65 -9.70 11.27
CA ALA A 222 3.99 -8.56 11.90
C ALA A 222 3.18 -8.97 13.15
N VAL A 223 2.50 -10.13 13.10
CA VAL A 223 1.79 -10.70 14.25
C VAL A 223 2.74 -10.97 15.42
N THR A 224 3.88 -11.61 15.17
CA THR A 224 4.91 -11.84 16.21
C THR A 224 5.49 -10.54 16.75
N GLU A 225 5.83 -9.59 15.87
CA GLU A 225 6.33 -8.27 16.29
C GLU A 225 5.29 -7.50 17.15
N SER A 226 3.99 -7.70 16.89
CA SER A 226 2.89 -7.15 17.68
C SER A 226 2.54 -7.94 18.96
N ARG A 227 3.21 -9.07 19.22
CA ARG A 227 2.97 -9.98 20.36
C ARG A 227 1.55 -10.57 20.39
N ARG A 228 1.01 -10.92 19.22
CA ARG A 228 -0.33 -11.51 19.05
C ARG A 228 -0.26 -12.95 18.54
N ASP A 229 0.60 -13.76 19.14
CA ASP A 229 0.98 -15.08 18.62
C ASP A 229 -0.20 -16.04 18.43
N GLU A 230 -1.33 -15.83 19.12
CA GLU A 230 -2.60 -16.53 18.90
C GLU A 230 -3.12 -16.42 17.46
N HIS A 231 -2.71 -15.39 16.74
CA HIS A 231 -3.11 -15.14 15.36
C HIS A 231 -2.15 -15.74 14.32
N LEU A 232 -1.06 -16.38 14.71
CA LEU A 232 -0.10 -16.96 13.76
C LEU A 232 -0.74 -17.99 12.81
N ILE A 233 -0.36 -17.91 11.54
CA ILE A 233 -0.62 -18.94 10.54
C ILE A 233 0.32 -20.12 10.86
N PRO A 234 -0.19 -21.35 10.97
CA PRO A 234 0.63 -22.51 11.33
C PRO A 234 1.81 -22.72 10.38
N GLY A 235 2.99 -22.95 10.93
CA GLY A 235 4.18 -23.25 10.12
C GLY A 235 4.04 -24.53 9.29
N SER A 236 3.15 -25.46 9.68
CA SER A 236 2.88 -26.72 8.96
C SER A 236 2.26 -26.52 7.58
N ILE A 237 1.63 -25.38 7.32
CA ILE A 237 1.06 -25.04 6.00
C ILE A 237 1.92 -24.04 5.22
N LEU A 238 3.10 -23.69 5.74
CA LEU A 238 4.09 -22.85 5.08
C LEU A 238 5.24 -23.71 4.55
N PRO A 239 5.88 -23.31 3.44
CA PRO A 239 7.05 -24.02 2.96
C PRO A 239 8.16 -23.91 4.00
N SER A 240 8.85 -25.03 4.26
CA SER A 240 10.02 -25.07 5.12
C SER A 240 11.02 -24.03 4.66
N SER A 241 11.58 -23.24 5.59
CA SER A 241 12.64 -22.29 5.31
C SER A 241 13.96 -23.02 5.03
N HIS A 242 13.99 -23.87 4.01
CA HIS A 242 15.24 -24.31 3.42
C HIS A 242 15.54 -23.39 2.24
N PRO A 243 16.71 -22.74 2.20
CA PRO A 243 17.15 -22.13 0.96
C PRO A 243 17.22 -23.24 -0.09
N ALA A 244 16.64 -22.98 -1.26
CA ALA A 244 16.87 -23.85 -2.41
C ALA A 244 18.39 -24.00 -2.62
N PRO A 245 18.89 -25.22 -2.83
CA PRO A 245 20.32 -25.48 -3.04
C PRO A 245 20.88 -24.73 -4.25
#